data_AF-B8FSB2-F1
#
_entry.id   AF-B8FSB2-F1
#
_cell.length_a   1.000
_cell.length_b   1.000
_cell.length_c   1.000
_cell.angle_alpha   90.00
_cell.angle_beta   90.00
_cell.angle_gamma   90.00
#
_symmetry.space_group_name_H-M   'P 1'
#
loop_
_entity.id
_entity.type
_entity.pdbx_description
1 polymer ?
#
loop_
_entity_poly.entity_id
_entity_poly.type
_entity_poly.pdbx_seq_one_letter_code
_entity_poly.pdbx_strand_id
1 'polypeptide(L)' 'MNTDYYKTWEEYLAAHPEIDEQEAQVMAPKMQSYEDMMFSFIMFLCA' A
#
# COMPACT_ATOMS: atom_id res chain seq x y z
N MET A 1 -8.08 -14.51 1.22
CA MET A 1 -7.18 -14.89 0.11
C MET A 1 -5.79 -15.00 0.74
N ASN A 2 -5.30 -16.21 1.03
CA ASN A 2 -4.02 -16.37 1.75
C ASN A 2 -2.87 -16.26 0.75
N THR A 3 -2.20 -15.11 0.75
CA THR A 3 -1.05 -14.84 -0.11
C THR A 3 0.01 -14.15 0.75
N ASP A 4 1.27 -14.54 0.58
CA ASP A 4 2.39 -13.92 1.31
C ASP A 4 2.71 -12.50 0.80
N TYR A 5 2.18 -12.14 -0.37
CA TYR A 5 2.56 -10.93 -1.13
C TYR A 5 1.50 -9.84 -1.12
N TYR A 6 0.33 -10.11 -0.57
CA TYR A 6 -0.77 -9.17 -0.52
C TYR A 6 -1.38 -9.19 0.87
N LYS A 7 -1.37 -8.02 1.50
CA LYS A 7 -2.01 -7.76 2.78
C LYS A 7 -2.90 -6.54 2.60
N THR A 8 -4.08 -6.56 3.21
CA THR A 8 -4.91 -5.35 3.20
C THR A 8 -4.35 -4.31 4.16
N TRP A 9 -4.80 -3.07 4.02
CA TRP A 9 -4.39 -1.99 4.91
C TRP A 9 -4.80 -2.26 6.36
N GLU A 10 -5.96 -2.87 6.58
CA GLU A 10 -6.44 -3.25 7.92
C GLU A 10 -5.57 -4.35 8.54
N GLU A 11 -5.14 -5.33 7.75
CA GLU A 11 -4.23 -6.39 8.19
C GLU A 11 -2.84 -5.83 8.52
N TYR A 12 -2.38 -4.82 7.78
CA TYR A 12 -1.13 -4.11 8.05
C TYR A 12 -1.21 -3.32 9.36
N LEU A 13 -2.26 -2.51 9.56
CA LEU A 13 -2.46 -1.75 10.79
C LEU A 13 -2.60 -2.65 12.02
N ALA A 14 -3.29 -3.78 11.90
CA ALA A 14 -3.41 -4.75 12.99
C ALA A 14 -2.05 -5.32 13.44
N ALA A 15 -1.08 -5.40 12.53
CA ALA A 15 0.28 -5.85 12.83
C ALA A 15 1.21 -4.71 13.31
N HIS A 16 0.79 -3.45 13.16
CA HIS A 16 1.58 -2.25 13.43
C HIS A 16 0.83 -1.29 14.36
N PRO A 17 0.65 -1.65 15.65
CA PRO A 17 -0.05 -0.81 16.63
C PRO A 17 0.68 0.50 16.97
N GLU A 18 1.93 0.65 16.54
CA GLU A 18 2.72 1.88 16.67
C GLU A 18 2.25 3.02 15.76
N ILE A 19 1.47 2.71 14.72
CA ILE A 19 0.99 3.71 13.76
C ILE A 19 -0.25 4.40 14.34
N ASP A 20 -0.17 5.70 14.54
CA ASP A 20 -1.31 6.48 15.01
C ASP A 20 -2.30 6.81 13.88
N GLU A 21 -3.48 7.31 14.24
CA GLU A 21 -4.55 7.59 13.28
C GLU A 21 -4.19 8.72 12.30
N GLN A 22 -3.36 9.69 12.70
CA GLN A 22 -2.90 10.77 11.83
C GLN A 22 -1.86 10.27 10.82
N GLU A 23 -0.94 9.43 11.27
CA GLU A 23 0.05 8.75 10.44
C GLU A 23 -0.64 7.85 9.41
N ALA A 24 -1.63 7.07 9.84
CA ALA A 24 -2.40 6.20 8.95
C ALA A 24 -3.09 6.99 7.83
N GLN A 25 -3.65 8.17 8.12
CA GLN A 25 -4.29 9.04 7.12
C GLN A 25 -3.31 9.56 6.06
N VAL A 26 -2.04 9.76 6.41
CA VAL A 26 -1.01 10.22 5.47
C VAL A 26 -0.36 9.04 4.73
N MET A 27 -0.16 7.92 5.41
CA MET A 27 0.48 6.73 4.86
C MET A 27 -0.37 6.05 3.79
N ALA A 28 -1.67 5.88 4.04
CA ALA A 28 -2.58 5.19 3.12
C ALA A 28 -2.56 5.79 1.69
N PRO A 29 -2.79 7.10 1.47
CA PRO A 29 -2.74 7.67 0.12
C PRO A 29 -1.32 7.66 -0.46
N LYS A 30 -0.28 7.68 0.38
CA LYS A 30 1.11 7.61 -0.09
C LYS A 30 1.44 6.23 -0.63
N MET A 31 1.03 5.16 0.06
CA MET A 31 1.21 3.78 -0.40
C MET A 31 0.48 3.54 -1.73
N GLN A 32 -0.78 3.99 -1.84
CA GLN A 32 -1.53 3.92 -3.10
C GLN A 32 -0.77 4.62 -4.24
N SER A 33 -0.19 5.79 -3.99
CA SER A 33 0.56 6.52 -5.01
C SER A 33 1.80 5.76 -5.50
N TYR A 34 2.43 4.94 -4.66
CA TYR A 34 3.55 4.10 -5.06
C TYR A 34 3.10 2.91 -5.90
N GLU A 35 1.96 2.29 -5.56
CA GLU A 35 1.36 1.24 -6.38
C GLU A 35 0.99 1.76 -7.76
N ASP A 36 0.33 2.92 -7.84
CA ASP A 36 -0.07 3.55 -9.09
C ASP A 36 1.15 3.92 -9.95
N MET A 37 2.24 4.39 -9.32
CA MET A 37 3.49 4.70 -10.00
C MET A 37 4.16 3.45 -10.56
N MET A 38 4.24 2.38 -9.77
CA MET A 38 4.78 1.09 -10.22
C MET A 38 3.97 0.55 -11.39
N PHE A 39 2.63 0.57 -11.28
CA PHE A 39 1.74 0.11 -12.33
C PHE A 39 1.93 0.93 -13.61
N SER A 40 1.96 2.26 -13.50
CA SER A 40 2.20 3.16 -14.64
C SER A 40 3.55 2.90 -15.31
N PHE A 41 4.60 2.65 -14.52
CA PHE A 41 5.92 2.32 -15.05
C PHE A 41 5.91 1.00 -15.83
N ILE A 42 5.26 -0.05 -15.32
CA ILE A 42 5.11 -1.32 -16.02
C ILE A 42 4.34 -1.13 -17.34
N MET A 43 3.23 -0.40 -17.29
CA MET A 43 2.42 -0.12 -18.49
C MET A 43 3.21 0.67 -19.55
N PHE A 44 4.05 1.62 -19.14
CA PHE A 44 4.96 2.33 -20.03
C PHE A 44 5.95 1.39 -20.72
N LEU A 45 6.49 0.39 -20.02
CA LEU A 45 7.42 -0.59 -20.62
C LEU A 45 6.74 -1.55 -21.61
N CYS A 46 5.43 -1.75 -21.49
CA CYS A 46 4.63 -2.59 -22.38
C CYS A 46 4.09 -1.85 -23.62
N ALA A 47 4.37 -0.55 -23.74
CA ALA A 47 3.90 0.30 -24.84
C ALA A 47 4.85 0.30 -26.06
#